data_AF-A0A9K3IYW2-F1
#
_entry.id   AF-A0A9K3IYW2-F1
#
_cell.length_a   1.000
_cell.length_b   1.000
_cell.length_c   1.000
_cell.angle_alpha   90.00
_cell.angle_beta   90.00
_cell.angle_gamma   90.00
#
_symmetry.space_group_name_H-M   'P 1'
#
loop_
_entity.id
_entity.type
_entity.pdbx_description
1 polymer ?
#
loop_
_entity_poly.entity_id
_entity_poly.type
_entity_poly.pdbx_seq_one_letter_code
_entity_poly.pdbx_strand_id
1 'polypeptide(L)'
;METMQLHTIFMFYFLLLFHGVSTTTIMMVNKCTHPVWPGIQPGAGQPVLARGGFKLPPKKAYTLFLPPAWSGRLWGRVGCSFDSTGRGKCTTGDCGGSLFCNGAGGTPPATLAEITLTAEQDFYDVSLVDGYCGV
;
A
#
# COMPACT_ATOMS: atom_id res chain seq x y z
N MET A 1 40.23 -34.28 3.03
CA MET A 1 38.80 -34.29 3.42
C MET A 1 38.30 -32.90 3.81
N GLU A 2 39.11 -32.11 4.52
CA GLU A 2 38.74 -30.77 4.99
C GLU A 2 38.67 -29.70 3.89
N THR A 3 39.57 -29.75 2.89
CA THR A 3 39.57 -28.82 1.74
C THR A 3 38.33 -28.95 0.86
N MET A 4 37.77 -30.16 0.74
CA MET A 4 36.59 -30.45 -0.06
C MET A 4 35.31 -29.88 0.57
N GLN A 5 35.22 -29.87 1.91
CA GLN A 5 34.13 -29.24 2.66
C GLN A 5 34.14 -27.72 2.55
N LEU A 6 35.32 -27.09 2.56
CA LEU A 6 35.43 -25.62 2.47
C LEU A 6 34.92 -25.09 1.12
N HIS A 7 35.20 -25.79 0.02
CA HIS A 7 34.68 -25.45 -1.30
C HIS A 7 33.17 -25.64 -1.42
N THR A 8 32.61 -26.69 -0.82
CA THR A 8 31.15 -26.92 -0.83
C THR A 8 30.42 -25.83 -0.03
N ILE A 9 30.97 -25.43 1.11
CA ILE A 9 30.45 -24.32 1.92
C ILE A 9 30.51 -23.00 1.14
N PHE A 10 31.65 -22.70 0.50
CA PHE A 10 31.80 -21.49 -0.32
C PHE A 10 30.82 -21.44 -1.50
N MET A 11 30.59 -22.58 -2.17
CA MET A 11 29.66 -22.69 -3.29
C MET A 11 28.19 -22.56 -2.83
N PHE A 12 27.84 -23.06 -1.64
CA PHE A 12 26.53 -22.88 -1.02
C PHE A 12 26.27 -21.42 -0.60
N TYR A 13 27.28 -20.74 -0.03
CA TYR A 13 27.21 -19.30 0.24
C TYR A 13 27.08 -18.48 -1.03
N PHE A 14 27.76 -18.86 -2.12
CA PHE A 14 27.65 -18.19 -3.42
C PHE A 14 26.25 -18.34 -4.04
N LEU A 15 25.61 -19.52 -3.93
CA LEU A 15 24.24 -19.75 -4.40
C LEU A 15 23.19 -18.92 -3.63
N LEU A 16 23.40 -18.63 -2.34
CA LEU A 16 22.51 -17.79 -1.55
C LEU A 16 22.53 -16.31 -1.97
N LEU A 17 23.61 -15.84 -2.63
CA LEU A 17 23.79 -14.44 -3.05
C LEU A 17 22.99 -14.06 -4.31
N PHE A 18 22.39 -15.02 -5.03
CA PHE A 18 21.66 -14.78 -6.28
C PHE A 18 20.13 -14.78 -6.13
N HIS A 19 19.60 -14.50 -4.93
CA HIS A 19 18.18 -14.22 -4.81
C HIS A 19 17.91 -12.78 -5.26
N GLY A 20 17.51 -12.62 -6.53
CA GLY A 20 17.01 -11.36 -7.05
C GLY A 20 15.71 -10.99 -6.32
N VAL A 21 15.76 -10.00 -5.43
CA VAL A 21 14.55 -9.41 -4.85
C VAL A 21 13.91 -8.52 -5.90
N SER A 22 12.82 -8.98 -6.51
CA SER A 22 11.95 -8.09 -7.29
C SER A 22 11.18 -7.20 -6.32
N THR A 23 11.32 -5.89 -6.47
CA THR A 23 10.61 -4.90 -5.64
C THR A 23 9.60 -4.17 -6.50
N THR A 24 8.32 -4.27 -6.14
CA THR A 24 7.25 -3.52 -6.80
C THR A 24 7.01 -2.23 -6.04
N THR A 25 6.91 -1.12 -6.75
CA THR A 25 6.58 0.17 -6.15
C THR A 25 5.34 0.78 -6.77
N ILE A 26 4.58 1.51 -5.95
CA ILE A 26 3.44 2.30 -6.39
C ILE A 26 3.69 3.75 -6.03
N MET A 27 3.60 4.63 -7.02
CA MET A 27 3.65 6.06 -6.81
C MET A 27 2.24 6.65 -6.83
N MET A 28 1.76 7.07 -5.65
CA MET A 28 0.51 7.80 -5.51
C MET A 28 0.77 9.28 -5.76
N VAL A 29 0.07 9.89 -6.71
CA VAL A 29 0.23 11.31 -7.07
C VAL A 29 -1.08 12.05 -6.81
N ASN A 30 -1.06 13.01 -5.88
CA ASN A 30 -2.20 13.90 -5.67
C ASN A 30 -2.17 15.04 -6.70
N LYS A 31 -2.95 14.90 -7.78
CA LYS A 31 -3.12 15.96 -8.79
C LYS A 31 -4.22 16.96 -8.42
N CYS A 32 -4.94 16.79 -7.32
CA CYS A 32 -5.98 17.71 -6.85
C CYS A 32 -5.36 19.03 -6.34
N THR A 33 -6.20 20.04 -6.14
CA THR A 33 -5.82 21.35 -5.55
C THR A 33 -5.89 21.35 -4.02
N HIS A 34 -6.48 20.31 -3.43
CA HIS A 34 -6.65 20.11 -1.99
C HIS A 34 -5.90 18.86 -1.51
N PRO A 35 -5.57 18.77 -0.20
CA PRO A 35 -4.97 17.56 0.34
C PRO A 35 -5.95 16.38 0.25
N VAL A 36 -5.41 15.20 -0.03
CA VAL A 36 -6.13 13.93 0.07
C VAL A 36 -5.41 13.07 1.10
N TRP A 37 -6.13 12.13 1.70
CA TRP A 37 -5.57 11.19 2.66
C TRP A 37 -5.73 9.78 2.13
N PRO A 38 -4.72 9.21 1.45
CA PRO A 38 -4.77 7.82 1.03
C PRO A 38 -5.11 6.90 2.20
N GLY A 39 -6.04 5.98 1.97
CA GLY A 39 -6.30 4.81 2.79
C GLY A 39 -5.73 3.57 2.11
N ILE A 40 -5.17 2.65 2.89
CA ILE A 40 -4.57 1.40 2.41
C ILE A 40 -5.13 0.26 3.26
N GLN A 41 -5.80 -0.68 2.60
CA GLN A 41 -6.30 -1.90 3.20
C GLN A 41 -5.62 -3.10 2.54
N PRO A 42 -4.81 -3.87 3.26
CA PRO A 42 -4.23 -5.10 2.74
C PRO A 42 -5.31 -6.20 2.63
N GLY A 43 -5.07 -7.17 1.74
CA GLY A 43 -5.79 -8.44 1.74
C GLY A 43 -5.54 -9.24 3.01
N ALA A 44 -6.33 -10.29 3.23
CA ALA A 44 -6.17 -11.15 4.40
C ALA A 44 -4.74 -11.75 4.47
N GLY A 45 -4.10 -11.66 5.63
CA GLY A 45 -2.74 -12.17 5.86
C GLY A 45 -1.61 -11.29 5.30
N GLN A 46 -1.93 -10.20 4.59
CA GLN A 46 -0.94 -9.29 4.04
C GLN A 46 -0.56 -8.18 5.06
N PRO A 47 0.68 -7.67 5.04
CA PRO A 47 1.12 -6.63 5.97
C PRO A 47 0.43 -5.28 5.68
N VAL A 48 0.15 -4.54 6.76
CA VAL A 48 -0.36 -3.16 6.67
C VAL A 48 0.77 -2.23 6.27
N LEU A 49 0.66 -1.63 5.08
CA LEU A 49 1.65 -0.69 4.55
C LEU A 49 1.33 0.74 5.00
N ALA A 50 2.37 1.54 5.26
CA ALA A 50 2.27 2.94 5.70
C ALA A 50 1.23 3.17 6.82
N ARG A 51 1.11 2.23 7.77
CA ARG A 51 0.11 2.24 8.87
C ARG A 51 -1.35 2.33 8.39
N GLY A 52 -1.61 2.00 7.13
CA GLY A 52 -2.93 2.02 6.51
C GLY A 52 -3.37 3.40 5.99
N GLY A 53 -2.54 4.44 6.08
CA GLY A 53 -2.90 5.74 5.52
C GLY A 53 -2.00 6.89 5.94
N PHE A 54 -2.07 7.99 5.19
CA PHE A 54 -1.26 9.18 5.45
C PHE A 54 -1.90 10.41 4.79
N LYS A 55 -1.35 11.60 5.05
CA LYS A 55 -1.73 12.84 4.35
C LYS A 55 -0.87 13.02 3.12
N LEU A 56 -1.49 13.24 1.96
CA LEU A 56 -0.81 13.56 0.71
C LEU A 56 -1.17 15.00 0.26
N PRO A 57 -0.25 15.97 0.42
CA PRO A 57 -0.51 17.35 0.03
C PRO A 57 -0.81 17.54 -1.46
N PRO A 58 -1.46 18.66 -1.86
CA PRO A 58 -1.69 18.98 -3.26
C PRO A 58 -0.40 18.94 -4.08
N LYS A 59 -0.49 18.41 -5.30
CA LYS A 59 0.61 18.36 -6.29
C LYS A 59 1.87 17.63 -5.78
N LYS A 60 1.73 16.75 -4.79
CA LYS A 60 2.81 15.90 -4.27
C LYS A 60 2.58 14.44 -4.62
N ALA A 61 3.66 13.68 -4.55
CA ALA A 61 3.66 12.25 -4.75
C ALA A 61 4.22 11.53 -3.51
N TYR A 62 3.82 10.27 -3.33
CA TYR A 62 4.36 9.37 -2.32
C TYR A 62 4.57 7.99 -2.94
N THR A 63 5.77 7.44 -2.80
CA THR A 63 6.11 6.11 -3.30
C THR A 63 6.02 5.09 -2.18
N LEU A 64 5.25 4.04 -2.41
CA LEU A 64 5.06 2.91 -1.51
C LEU A 64 5.75 1.67 -2.09
N PHE A 65 6.47 0.95 -1.26
CA PHE A 65 7.04 -0.35 -1.61
C PHE A 65 6.03 -1.45 -1.27
N LEU A 66 5.73 -2.30 -2.24
CA LEU A 66 4.87 -3.45 -2.08
C LEU A 66 5.73 -4.71 -1.89
N PRO A 67 5.47 -5.50 -0.84
CA PRO A 67 6.06 -6.83 -0.69
C PRO A 67 5.71 -7.74 -1.88
N PRO A 68 6.53 -8.77 -2.18
CA PRO A 68 6.17 -9.80 -3.14
C PRO A 68 4.83 -10.44 -2.79
N ALA A 69 4.03 -10.75 -3.81
CA ALA A 69 2.69 -11.33 -3.67
C ALA A 69 1.71 -10.51 -2.80
N TRP A 70 1.98 -9.21 -2.61
CA TRP A 70 1.06 -8.34 -1.87
C TRP A 70 -0.24 -8.12 -2.65
N SER A 71 -1.35 -8.16 -1.95
CA SER A 71 -2.66 -7.77 -2.48
C SER A 71 -3.37 -6.82 -1.53
N GLY A 72 -4.21 -5.97 -2.07
CA GLY A 72 -4.99 -5.02 -1.30
C GLY A 72 -5.62 -3.93 -2.16
N ARG A 73 -6.20 -2.96 -1.47
CA ARG A 73 -6.88 -1.82 -2.09
C ARG A 73 -6.44 -0.50 -1.49
N LEU A 74 -6.43 0.53 -2.34
CA LEU A 74 -6.11 1.90 -1.99
C LEU A 74 -7.26 2.81 -2.41
N TRP A 75 -7.52 3.87 -1.64
CA TRP A 75 -8.53 4.88 -2.00
C TRP A 75 -8.13 6.26 -1.49
N GLY A 76 -8.73 7.30 -2.05
CA GLY A 76 -8.56 8.67 -1.58
C GLY A 76 -9.64 9.05 -0.56
N ARG A 77 -9.24 9.65 0.56
CA ARG A 77 -10.15 10.30 1.52
C ARG A 77 -10.04 11.81 1.39
N VAL A 78 -11.18 12.50 1.50
CA VAL A 78 -11.27 13.95 1.27
C VAL A 78 -12.07 14.62 2.37
N GLY A 79 -11.81 15.91 2.62
CA GLY A 79 -12.49 16.69 3.66
C GLY A 79 -12.12 16.24 5.07
N CYS A 80 -10.92 15.69 5.24
CA CYS A 80 -10.50 15.14 6.52
C CYS A 80 -10.03 16.22 7.50
N SER A 81 -10.46 16.09 8.75
CA SER A 81 -9.94 16.84 9.90
C SER A 81 -9.58 15.85 10.99
N PHE A 82 -8.36 15.95 11.52
CA PHE A 82 -7.84 15.09 12.59
C PHE A 82 -7.22 15.95 13.70
N ASP A 83 -7.39 15.52 14.94
CA ASP A 83 -6.72 16.09 16.11
C ASP A 83 -5.23 15.65 16.20
N SER A 84 -4.55 16.09 17.26
CA SER A 84 -3.14 15.76 17.51
C SER A 84 -2.89 14.26 17.77
N THR A 85 -3.93 13.50 18.11
CA THR A 85 -3.86 12.03 18.30
C THR A 85 -4.10 11.26 17.00
N GLY A 86 -4.46 11.97 15.91
CA GLY A 86 -4.81 11.37 14.63
C GLY A 86 -6.25 10.87 14.57
N ARG A 87 -7.12 11.32 15.48
CA ARG A 87 -8.55 10.96 15.52
C ARG A 87 -9.38 12.09 14.92
N GLY A 88 -10.46 11.75 14.22
CA GLY A 88 -11.23 12.74 13.48
C GLY A 88 -12.24 12.12 12.52
N LYS A 89 -12.44 12.76 11.36
CA LYS A 89 -13.38 12.29 10.34
C LYS A 89 -13.04 12.84 8.96
N CYS A 90 -13.30 12.06 7.93
CA CYS A 90 -13.34 12.47 6.53
C CYS A 90 -14.78 12.55 6.00
N THR A 91 -15.02 13.40 5.00
CA THR A 91 -16.33 13.51 4.33
C THR A 91 -16.62 12.27 3.49
N THR A 92 -15.62 11.75 2.78
CA THR A 92 -15.72 10.54 1.95
C THR A 92 -14.56 9.60 2.21
N GLY A 93 -14.79 8.30 2.06
CA GLY A 93 -13.78 7.25 2.25
C GLY A 93 -13.28 7.08 3.69
N ASP A 94 -13.96 7.62 4.71
CA ASP A 94 -13.50 7.54 6.10
C ASP A 94 -13.31 6.10 6.58
N CYS A 95 -12.28 5.83 7.39
CA CYS A 95 -11.94 4.49 7.87
C CYS A 95 -12.08 4.35 9.39
N GLY A 96 -13.18 4.89 9.95
CA GLY A 96 -13.46 4.83 11.39
C GLY A 96 -12.86 5.99 12.18
N GLY A 97 -12.68 7.14 11.53
CA GLY A 97 -12.20 8.37 12.14
C GLY A 97 -10.74 8.34 12.56
N SER A 98 -9.90 7.61 11.83
CA SER A 98 -8.46 7.49 12.08
C SER A 98 -7.64 8.00 10.90
N LEU A 99 -6.60 8.80 11.17
CA LEU A 99 -5.62 9.20 10.17
C LEU A 99 -4.92 7.98 9.56
N PHE A 100 -4.59 7.00 10.40
CA PHE A 100 -3.96 5.74 10.06
C PHE A 100 -5.01 4.64 10.10
N CYS A 101 -5.47 4.15 8.94
CA CYS A 101 -6.59 3.20 8.90
C CYS A 101 -6.23 1.84 9.49
N ASN A 102 -4.95 1.51 9.66
CA ASN A 102 -4.48 0.26 10.26
C ASN A 102 -5.13 -0.99 9.65
N GLY A 103 -5.35 -0.99 8.33
CA GLY A 103 -6.00 -2.06 7.59
C GLY A 103 -7.53 -2.04 7.58
N ALA A 104 -8.18 -1.09 8.25
CA ALA A 104 -9.62 -0.87 8.12
C ALA A 104 -9.96 -0.33 6.72
N GLY A 105 -11.10 -0.76 6.19
CA GLY A 105 -11.61 -0.29 4.90
C GLY A 105 -12.24 1.11 4.96
N GLY A 106 -12.29 1.76 3.80
CA GLY A 106 -13.01 3.02 3.64
C GLY A 106 -14.52 2.79 3.63
N THR A 107 -15.25 3.72 4.24
CA THR A 107 -16.71 3.78 4.20
C THR A 107 -17.13 4.37 2.84
N PRO A 108 -18.00 3.69 2.06
CA PRO A 108 -18.54 4.20 0.81
C PRO A 108 -19.21 5.59 0.96
N PRO A 109 -19.14 6.47 -0.06
CA PRO A 109 -18.51 6.23 -1.36
C PRO A 109 -16.97 6.27 -1.29
N ALA A 110 -16.31 5.38 -2.04
CA ALA A 110 -14.87 5.29 -2.18
C ALA A 110 -14.47 4.67 -3.53
N THR A 111 -13.86 5.47 -4.42
CA THR A 111 -13.21 4.94 -5.63
C THR A 111 -11.98 4.14 -5.21
N LEU A 112 -11.91 2.87 -5.60
CA LEU A 112 -10.83 1.96 -5.22
C LEU A 112 -9.83 1.79 -6.37
N ALA A 113 -8.56 1.68 -6.02
CA ALA A 113 -7.56 1.02 -6.84
C ALA A 113 -7.24 -0.31 -6.18
N GLU A 114 -7.51 -1.42 -6.86
CA GLU A 114 -7.34 -2.79 -6.36
C GLU A 114 -6.16 -3.43 -7.06
N ILE A 115 -5.30 -4.11 -6.29
CA ILE A 115 -4.00 -4.61 -6.76
C ILE A 115 -3.74 -5.98 -6.18
N THR A 116 -3.32 -6.91 -7.02
CA THR A 116 -2.88 -8.25 -6.64
C THR A 116 -1.59 -8.56 -7.39
N LEU A 117 -0.49 -8.61 -6.66
CA LEU A 117 0.81 -9.03 -7.20
C LEU A 117 0.91 -10.55 -7.18
N THR A 118 1.50 -11.15 -8.21
CA THR A 118 1.79 -12.59 -8.24
C THR A 118 3.22 -12.84 -8.72
N ALA A 119 3.61 -14.11 -8.87
CA ALA A 119 4.92 -14.46 -9.40
C ALA A 119 5.01 -14.32 -10.93
N GLU A 120 3.87 -14.39 -11.63
CA GLU A 120 3.82 -14.47 -13.09
C GLU A 120 3.11 -13.28 -13.72
N GLN A 121 1.92 -12.93 -13.20
CA GLN A 121 1.06 -11.88 -13.75
C GLN A 121 0.37 -11.11 -12.63
N ASP A 122 0.60 -9.80 -12.62
CA ASP A 122 -0.08 -8.90 -11.69
C ASP A 122 -1.46 -8.50 -12.24
N PHE A 123 -2.42 -8.30 -11.34
CA PHE A 123 -3.76 -7.82 -11.65
C PHE A 123 -4.02 -6.51 -10.94
N TYR A 124 -4.62 -5.56 -11.65
CA TYR A 124 -5.05 -4.28 -11.08
C TYR A 124 -6.28 -3.75 -11.80
N ASP A 125 -7.10 -3.00 -11.06
CA ASP A 125 -8.26 -2.32 -11.61
C ASP A 125 -8.62 -1.07 -10.81
N VAL A 126 -9.49 -0.24 -11.40
CA VAL A 126 -10.16 0.84 -10.70
C VAL A 126 -11.62 0.44 -10.55
N SER A 127 -12.09 0.39 -9.31
CA SER A 127 -13.41 -0.11 -8.97
C SER A 127 -14.28 1.01 -8.41
N LEU A 128 -15.53 1.03 -8.90
CA LEU A 128 -16.61 1.90 -8.41
C LEU A 128 -17.69 1.09 -7.69
N VAL A 129 -17.39 -0.17 -7.32
CA VAL A 129 -18.31 -1.02 -6.55
C VAL A 129 -18.68 -0.35 -5.22
N ASP A 130 -17.70 0.30 -4.58
CA ASP A 130 -17.89 1.09 -3.36
C ASP A 130 -18.25 2.57 -3.68
N GLY A 131 -18.67 2.89 -4.90
CA GLY A 131 -19.08 4.22 -5.32
C GLY A 131 -17.93 5.16 -5.72
N TYR A 132 -18.29 6.35 -6.22
CA TYR A 132 -17.33 7.35 -6.68
C TYR A 132 -17.11 8.45 -5.63
N CYS A 133 -15.85 8.68 -5.24
CA CYS A 133 -15.46 9.86 -4.48
C CYS A 133 -15.38 11.07 -5.43
N GLY A 134 -16.50 11.74 -5.65
CA GLY A 134 -16.53 13.04 -6.30
C GLY A 134 -15.99 14.13 -5.38
N VAL A 135 -15.05 14.93 -5.90
CA VAL A 135 -14.56 16.16 -5.28
C VAL A 135 -14.90 17.36 -6.13
#